data_AF-A0A5N5J8G8-F1
#
_entry.id   AF-A0A5N5J8G8-F1
#
_cell.length_a   1.000
_cell.length_b   1.000
_cell.length_c   1.000
_cell.angle_alpha   90.00
_cell.angle_beta   90.00
_cell.angle_gamma   90.00
#
_symmetry.space_group_name_H-M   'P 1'
#
loop_
_entity.id
_entity.type
_entity.pdbx_description
1 polymer ?
#
loop_
_entity_poly.entity_id
_entity_poly.type
_entity_poly.pdbx_seq_one_letter_code
_entity_poly.pdbx_strand_id
1 'polypeptide(L)'
;MPRHMGCYDSCVRCLGAVPYVTLSATLLCYAGVALFCAGAHEALTHTHTLVQTHFARAQQDFEVLADFIKYFQYVIYGLASFFFLYGILLLAEGFYTTSAVKQTFGEFRSTKFSRCLSLTFLIVTYVLAVIWLVVFAFSVIPVYFLFNMGETCHTVHILSETTTSLNQHAWVCVDPRQYGLLPWKATPGKVCGMTMANICKEPEFYTTFDLYITAFAGAGATLLGLILYIIAATYNYAVLRFLGSKGIRC
;
A
#
# COMPACT_ATOMS: atom_id res chain seq x y z
N MET A 1 26.94 -43.76 26.90
CA MET A 1 27.46 -42.66 26.05
C MET A 1 26.31 -41.69 25.78
N PRO A 2 26.48 -40.37 25.95
CA PRO A 2 25.38 -39.42 26.13
C PRO A 2 24.76 -38.94 24.81
N ARG A 3 23.48 -38.57 24.90
CA ARG A 3 22.54 -38.19 23.83
C ARG A 3 22.91 -36.86 23.15
N HIS A 4 23.22 -36.88 21.86
CA HIS A 4 23.17 -35.69 20.97
C HIS A 4 21.74 -35.37 20.45
N MET A 5 20.70 -36.04 20.95
CA MET A 5 19.30 -35.85 20.51
C MET A 5 18.67 -34.50 20.93
N GLY A 6 19.31 -33.72 21.81
CA GLY A 6 18.69 -32.53 22.42
C GLY A 6 18.59 -31.30 21.52
N CYS A 7 19.55 -31.06 20.63
CA CYS A 7 19.56 -29.85 19.77
C CYS A 7 18.64 -29.98 18.55
N TYR A 8 18.62 -31.17 17.93
CA TYR A 8 17.78 -31.43 16.75
C TYR A 8 16.29 -31.41 17.12
N ASP A 9 15.88 -32.11 18.20
CA ASP A 9 14.49 -32.11 18.66
C ASP A 9 14.02 -30.73 19.14
N SER A 10 14.92 -29.95 19.76
CA SER A 10 14.62 -28.55 20.15
C SER A 10 14.47 -27.64 18.92
N CYS A 11 15.30 -27.83 17.89
CA CYS A 11 15.23 -27.06 16.64
C CYS A 11 13.97 -27.40 15.84
N VAL A 12 13.61 -28.69 15.73
CA VAL A 12 12.37 -29.15 15.09
C VAL A 12 11.14 -28.64 15.85
N ARG A 13 11.17 -28.60 17.18
CA ARG A 13 10.12 -27.97 18.00
C ARG A 13 10.03 -26.45 17.80
N CYS A 14 11.16 -25.75 17.67
CA CYS A 14 11.18 -24.32 17.39
C CYS A 14 10.67 -24.00 15.98
N LEU A 15 11.07 -24.78 14.98
CA LEU A 15 10.59 -24.67 13.59
C LEU A 15 9.08 -24.95 13.50
N GLY A 16 8.59 -25.98 14.19
CA GLY A 16 7.15 -26.28 14.27
C GLY A 16 6.33 -25.24 15.05
N ALA A 17 6.96 -24.37 15.83
CA ALA A 17 6.30 -23.32 16.60
C ALA A 17 6.20 -21.97 15.86
N VAL A 18 6.82 -21.84 14.68
CA VAL A 18 6.74 -20.61 13.89
C VAL A 18 5.37 -20.49 13.21
N PRO A 19 4.63 -19.38 13.40
CA PRO A 19 3.40 -19.13 12.67
C PRO A 19 3.71 -18.71 11.23
N TYR A 20 4.02 -19.68 10.36
CA TYR A 20 4.44 -19.41 8.98
C TYR A 20 3.48 -18.50 8.20
N VAL A 21 2.16 -18.64 8.43
CA VAL A 21 1.14 -17.80 7.79
C VAL A 21 1.18 -16.36 8.32
N THR A 22 1.29 -16.18 9.64
CA THR A 22 1.38 -14.84 10.24
C THR A 22 2.69 -14.15 9.87
N LEU A 23 3.78 -14.92 9.78
CA LEU A 23 5.08 -14.43 9.33
C LEU A 23 5.02 -13.96 7.87
N SER A 24 4.49 -14.78 6.97
CA SER A 24 4.36 -14.41 5.55
C SER A 24 3.42 -13.22 5.36
N ALA A 25 2.31 -13.17 6.09
CA ALA A 25 1.40 -12.03 6.11
C ALA A 25 2.09 -10.74 6.58
N THR A 26 2.93 -10.82 7.61
CA THR A 26 3.70 -9.66 8.12
C THR A 26 4.71 -9.16 7.09
N LEU A 27 5.47 -10.08 6.46
CA LEU A 27 6.43 -9.72 5.42
C LEU A 27 5.74 -9.09 4.20
N LEU A 28 4.61 -9.65 3.78
CA LEU A 28 3.82 -9.11 2.67
C LEU A 28 3.24 -7.73 3.00
N CYS A 29 2.76 -7.55 4.24
CA CYS A 29 2.27 -6.26 4.73
C CYS A 29 3.39 -5.22 4.76
N TYR A 30 4.59 -5.56 5.24
CA TYR A 30 5.73 -4.63 5.24
C TYR A 30 6.21 -4.29 3.84
N ALA A 31 6.31 -5.27 2.95
CA ALA A 31 6.65 -5.03 1.56
C ALA A 31 5.60 -4.13 0.89
N GLY A 32 4.32 -4.42 1.09
CA GLY A 32 3.22 -3.63 0.54
C GLY A 32 3.23 -2.18 1.03
N VAL A 33 3.35 -1.96 2.33
CA VAL A 33 3.38 -0.62 2.93
C VAL A 33 4.63 0.13 2.46
N ALA A 34 5.79 -0.53 2.41
CA ALA A 34 7.02 0.09 1.92
C ALA A 34 6.89 0.54 0.45
N LEU A 35 6.35 -0.32 -0.42
CA LEU A 35 6.11 0.01 -1.83
C LEU A 35 5.09 1.14 -1.98
N PHE A 36 3.99 1.09 -1.21
CA PHE A 36 2.99 2.15 -1.20
C PHE A 36 3.57 3.49 -0.74
N CYS A 37 4.24 3.49 0.41
CA CYS A 37 4.81 4.71 1.00
C CYS A 37 5.93 5.30 0.13
N ALA A 38 6.86 4.49 -0.35
CA ALA A 38 7.96 4.96 -1.21
C ALA A 38 7.43 5.42 -2.57
N GLY A 39 6.61 4.59 -3.23
CA GLY A 39 6.03 4.89 -4.53
C GLY A 39 5.16 6.15 -4.48
N ALA A 40 4.27 6.27 -3.50
CA ALA A 40 3.40 7.44 -3.36
C ALA A 40 4.20 8.70 -2.99
N HIS A 41 5.23 8.60 -2.15
CA HIS A 41 6.04 9.76 -1.77
C HIS A 41 6.74 10.38 -2.99
N GLU A 42 7.47 9.55 -3.74
CA GLU A 42 8.20 9.99 -4.93
C GLU A 42 7.23 10.41 -6.05
N ALA A 43 6.14 9.67 -6.28
CA ALA A 43 5.15 10.00 -7.30
C ALA A 43 4.52 11.38 -7.07
N LEU A 44 4.20 11.71 -5.82
CA LEU A 44 3.62 13.02 -5.48
C LEU A 44 4.65 14.15 -5.65
N THR A 45 5.91 13.91 -5.29
CA THR A 45 7.00 14.87 -5.52
C THR A 45 7.18 15.16 -7.00
N HIS A 46 7.20 14.13 -7.85
CA HIS A 46 7.26 14.32 -9.31
C HIS A 46 6.00 14.98 -9.87
N THR A 47 4.82 14.63 -9.36
CA THR A 47 3.56 15.26 -9.77
C THR A 47 3.58 16.77 -9.49
N HIS A 48 4.14 17.20 -8.37
CA HIS A 48 4.30 18.61 -8.04
C HIS A 48 5.16 19.33 -9.11
N THR A 49 6.33 18.78 -9.42
CA THR A 49 7.24 19.35 -10.44
C THR A 49 6.60 19.38 -11.83
N LEU A 50 5.90 18.32 -12.21
CA LEU A 50 5.21 18.22 -13.50
C LEU A 50 4.12 19.30 -13.64
N VAL A 51 3.30 19.49 -12.60
CA VAL A 51 2.23 20.48 -12.60
C VAL A 51 2.79 21.90 -12.64
N GLN A 52 3.80 22.17 -11.81
CA GLN A 52 4.47 23.48 -11.77
C GLN A 52 5.14 23.84 -13.10
N THR A 53 5.68 22.86 -13.81
CA THR A 53 6.45 23.12 -15.03
C THR A 53 5.56 23.21 -16.28
N HIS A 54 4.50 22.39 -16.34
CA HIS A 54 3.72 22.22 -17.58
C HIS A 54 2.26 22.67 -17.52
N PHE A 55 1.63 22.68 -16.34
CA PHE A 55 0.18 22.85 -16.23
C PHE A 55 -0.25 24.17 -15.58
N ALA A 56 0.56 24.76 -14.71
CA ALA A 56 0.25 26.01 -14.01
C ALA A 56 1.42 27.01 -14.09
N ARG A 57 1.17 28.22 -14.61
CA ARG A 57 2.18 29.30 -14.63
C ARG A 57 2.17 30.19 -13.39
N ALA A 58 1.07 30.23 -12.65
CA ALA A 58 0.91 31.05 -11.46
C ALA A 58 0.86 30.17 -10.21
N GLN A 59 1.56 30.58 -9.15
CA GLN A 59 1.62 29.85 -7.87
C GLN A 59 0.23 29.61 -7.25
N GLN A 60 -0.68 30.58 -7.41
CA GLN A 60 -2.05 30.51 -6.90
C GLN A 60 -2.92 29.45 -7.57
N ASP A 61 -2.56 28.97 -8.76
CA ASP A 61 -3.35 27.98 -9.49
C ASP A 61 -3.14 26.54 -9.00
N PHE A 62 -2.06 26.28 -8.25
CA PHE A 62 -1.72 24.95 -7.74
C PHE A 62 -1.47 24.88 -6.22
N GLU A 63 -1.71 25.98 -5.49
CA GLU A 63 -1.53 26.06 -4.03
C GLU A 63 -2.29 24.95 -3.27
N VAL A 64 -3.56 24.72 -3.63
CA VAL A 64 -4.40 23.65 -3.03
C VAL A 64 -3.82 22.26 -3.28
N LEU A 65 -3.28 22.02 -4.47
CA LEU A 65 -2.64 20.75 -4.82
C LEU A 65 -1.31 20.57 -4.08
N ALA A 66 -0.50 21.62 -3.98
CA ALA A 66 0.76 21.60 -3.25
C ALA A 66 0.54 21.32 -1.76
N ASP A 67 -0.45 21.97 -1.14
CA ASP A 67 -0.84 21.69 0.24
C ASP A 67 -1.32 20.25 0.40
N PHE A 68 -2.20 19.77 -0.49
CA PHE A 68 -2.66 18.39 -0.47
C PHE A 68 -1.50 17.38 -0.54
N ILE A 69 -0.55 17.59 -1.46
CA ILE A 69 0.65 16.75 -1.59
C ILE A 69 1.45 16.75 -0.28
N LYS A 70 1.69 17.93 0.30
CA LYS A 70 2.45 18.07 1.55
C LYS A 70 1.77 17.35 2.72
N TYR A 71 0.46 17.53 2.90
CA TYR A 71 -0.29 16.82 3.95
C TYR A 71 -0.26 15.31 3.74
N PHE A 72 -0.40 14.84 2.49
CA PHE A 72 -0.37 13.42 2.18
C PHE A 72 1.00 12.79 2.47
N GLN A 73 2.10 13.50 2.18
CA GLN A 73 3.46 13.05 2.52
C GLN A 73 3.64 12.90 4.04
N TYR A 74 3.11 13.80 4.87
CA TYR A 74 3.14 13.63 6.32
C TYR A 74 2.35 12.40 6.78
N VAL A 75 1.20 12.13 6.16
CA VAL A 75 0.41 10.93 6.43
C VAL A 75 1.19 9.65 6.06
N ILE A 76 1.92 9.65 4.95
CA ILE A 76 2.78 8.52 4.53
C ILE A 76 3.82 8.20 5.61
N TYR A 77 4.53 9.20 6.16
CA TYR A 77 5.53 8.96 7.20
C TYR A 77 4.92 8.40 8.49
N GLY A 78 3.72 8.87 8.87
CA GLY A 78 2.96 8.35 9.99
C GLY A 78 2.52 6.90 9.77
N LEU A 79 2.01 6.59 8.57
CA LEU A 79 1.59 5.24 8.17
C LEU A 79 2.74 4.25 8.22
N ALA A 80 3.90 4.59 7.67
CA ALA A 80 5.09 3.73 7.68
C ALA A 80 5.48 3.34 9.12
N SER A 81 5.54 4.33 10.01
CA SER A 81 5.88 4.12 11.43
C SER A 81 4.84 3.27 12.16
N PHE A 82 3.55 3.56 11.94
CA PHE A 82 2.44 2.82 12.54
C PHE A 82 2.44 1.36 12.11
N PHE A 83 2.56 1.08 10.80
CA PHE A 83 2.55 -0.28 10.28
C PHE A 83 3.77 -1.08 10.72
N PHE A 84 4.95 -0.45 10.84
CA PHE A 84 6.14 -1.11 11.37
C PHE A 84 5.94 -1.56 12.83
N LEU A 85 5.42 -0.70 13.70
CA LEU A 85 5.17 -1.08 15.09
C LEU A 85 4.02 -2.09 15.20
N TYR A 86 2.95 -1.87 14.44
CA TYR A 86 1.78 -2.75 14.44
C TYR A 86 2.11 -4.14 13.94
N GLY A 87 2.92 -4.27 12.87
CA GLY A 87 3.37 -5.56 12.37
C GLY A 87 4.22 -6.35 13.37
N ILE A 88 5.04 -5.69 14.19
CA ILE A 88 5.79 -6.36 15.27
C ILE A 88 4.83 -6.90 16.33
N LEU A 89 3.84 -6.10 16.74
CA LEU A 89 2.82 -6.53 17.72
C LEU A 89 2.01 -7.71 17.19
N LEU A 90 1.62 -7.65 15.92
CA LEU A 90 0.94 -8.71 15.20
C LEU A 90 1.80 -9.98 15.08
N LEU A 91 3.08 -9.86 14.73
CA LEU A 91 3.96 -11.02 14.67
C LEU A 91 4.11 -11.67 16.06
N ALA A 92 4.29 -10.86 17.11
CA ALA A 92 4.35 -11.33 18.49
C ALA A 92 3.06 -12.06 18.89
N GLU A 93 1.89 -11.52 18.56
CA GLU A 93 0.59 -12.14 18.81
C GLU A 93 0.45 -13.50 18.09
N GLY A 94 0.96 -13.62 16.85
CA GLY A 94 1.03 -14.89 16.13
C GLY A 94 1.83 -15.96 16.87
N PHE A 95 3.01 -15.60 17.40
CA PHE A 95 3.81 -16.51 18.21
C PHE A 95 3.11 -16.89 19.52
N TYR A 96 2.47 -15.93 20.19
CA TYR A 96 1.76 -16.17 21.45
C TYR A 96 0.47 -16.99 21.29
N THR A 97 -0.22 -16.89 20.15
CA THR A 97 -1.46 -17.63 19.89
C THR A 97 -1.24 -19.02 19.30
N THR A 98 -0.07 -19.29 18.74
CA THR A 98 0.28 -20.61 18.19
C THR A 98 0.25 -21.70 19.26
N SER A 99 -0.48 -22.77 18.98
CA SER A 99 -0.75 -23.88 19.91
C SER A 99 0.52 -24.60 20.39
N ALA A 100 1.56 -24.68 19.55
CA ALA A 100 2.86 -25.27 19.88
C ALA A 100 3.60 -24.51 21.01
N VAL A 101 3.51 -23.18 21.03
CA VAL A 101 4.16 -22.35 22.07
C VAL A 101 3.41 -22.46 23.39
N LYS A 102 2.07 -22.49 23.35
CA LYS A 102 1.23 -22.66 24.55
C LYS A 102 1.42 -24.01 25.25
N GLN A 103 1.67 -25.09 24.51
CA GLN A 103 1.99 -26.38 25.13
C GLN A 103 3.37 -26.42 25.81
N THR A 104 4.29 -25.53 25.43
CA THR A 104 5.65 -25.49 25.95
C THR A 104 5.78 -24.59 27.19
N PHE A 105 5.03 -23.49 27.25
CA PHE A 105 5.13 -22.50 28.34
C PHE A 105 4.08 -22.63 29.46
N GLY A 106 3.21 -23.64 29.41
CA GLY A 106 2.13 -23.83 30.37
C GLY A 106 1.00 -22.80 30.23
N GLU A 107 -0.19 -23.14 30.71
CA GLU A 107 -1.36 -22.26 30.73
C GLU A 107 -1.08 -21.02 31.60
N PHE A 108 -0.57 -19.95 31.01
CA PHE A 108 -0.42 -18.69 31.72
C PHE A 108 -1.81 -18.17 32.13
N ARG A 109 -1.95 -18.02 33.45
CA ARG A 109 -3.14 -17.74 34.27
C ARG A 109 -3.74 -16.34 34.04
N SER A 110 -4.06 -15.96 32.80
CA SER A 110 -4.89 -14.78 32.50
C SER A 110 -5.74 -14.97 31.23
N THR A 111 -6.49 -16.07 31.20
CA THR A 111 -7.22 -16.58 30.01
C THR A 111 -8.32 -15.64 29.49
N LYS A 112 -8.81 -14.68 30.29
CA LYS A 112 -9.81 -13.69 29.85
C LYS A 112 -9.18 -12.45 29.21
N PHE A 113 -8.11 -11.91 29.80
CA PHE A 113 -7.44 -10.70 29.30
C PHE A 113 -6.74 -10.95 27.96
N SER A 114 -6.05 -12.08 27.82
CA SER A 114 -5.38 -12.47 26.56
C SER A 114 -6.37 -12.67 25.40
N ARG A 115 -7.58 -13.20 25.67
CA ARG A 115 -8.64 -13.34 24.65
C ARG A 115 -9.21 -11.99 24.23
N CYS A 116 -9.41 -11.07 25.17
CA CYS A 116 -9.86 -9.72 24.87
C CYS A 116 -8.84 -8.99 24.00
N LEU A 117 -7.56 -9.08 24.35
CA LEU A 117 -6.46 -8.47 23.61
C LEU A 117 -6.37 -9.01 22.16
N SER A 118 -6.43 -10.33 21.96
CA SER A 118 -6.44 -10.95 20.62
C SER A 118 -7.67 -10.54 19.79
N LEU A 119 -8.85 -10.45 20.42
CA LEU A 119 -10.06 -9.95 19.76
C LEU A 119 -9.90 -8.48 19.33
N THR A 120 -9.31 -7.64 20.17
CA THR A 120 -9.04 -6.24 19.83
C THR A 120 -8.11 -6.14 18.63
N PHE A 121 -7.01 -6.90 18.59
CA PHE A 121 -6.12 -6.94 17.43
C PHE A 121 -6.86 -7.33 16.16
N LEU A 122 -7.69 -8.37 16.21
CA LEU A 122 -8.51 -8.80 15.07
C LEU A 122 -9.47 -7.71 14.57
N ILE A 123 -10.15 -7.01 15.48
CA ILE A 123 -11.06 -5.90 15.12
C ILE A 123 -10.27 -4.75 14.48
N VAL A 124 -9.12 -4.39 15.05
CA VAL A 124 -8.26 -3.33 14.49
C VAL A 124 -7.75 -3.73 13.10
N THR A 125 -7.26 -4.96 12.91
CA THR A 125 -6.79 -5.45 11.60
C THR A 125 -7.92 -5.43 10.58
N TYR A 126 -9.14 -5.78 10.99
CA TYR A 126 -10.32 -5.73 10.12
C TYR A 126 -10.64 -4.30 9.67
N VAL A 127 -10.66 -3.34 10.60
CA VAL A 127 -10.88 -1.92 10.27
C VAL A 127 -9.78 -1.41 9.34
N LEU A 128 -8.52 -1.78 9.59
CA LEU A 128 -7.41 -1.43 8.71
C LEU A 128 -7.57 -2.04 7.31
N ALA A 129 -8.03 -3.29 7.20
CA ALA A 129 -8.27 -3.92 5.90
C ALA A 129 -9.36 -3.17 5.10
N VAL A 130 -10.43 -2.71 5.75
CA VAL A 130 -11.47 -1.89 5.10
C VAL A 130 -10.89 -0.55 4.64
N ILE A 131 -10.08 0.10 5.47
CA ILE A 131 -9.40 1.36 5.08
C ILE A 131 -8.48 1.13 3.88
N TRP A 132 -7.68 0.05 3.88
CA TRP A 132 -6.78 -0.26 2.77
C TRP A 132 -7.50 -0.70 1.50
N LEU A 133 -8.69 -1.28 1.60
CA LEU A 133 -9.56 -1.54 0.44
C LEU A 133 -9.97 -0.21 -0.23
N VAL A 134 -10.31 0.79 0.59
CA VAL A 134 -10.64 2.13 0.09
C VAL A 134 -9.41 2.81 -0.54
N VAL A 135 -8.23 2.73 0.12
CA VAL A 135 -6.97 3.24 -0.43
C VAL A 135 -6.63 2.56 -1.77
N PHE A 136 -6.77 1.24 -1.84
CA PHE A 136 -6.54 0.48 -3.07
C PHE A 136 -7.48 0.94 -4.20
N ALA A 137 -8.77 1.09 -3.90
CA ALA A 137 -9.75 1.56 -4.88
C ALA A 137 -9.43 2.99 -5.38
N PHE A 138 -9.06 3.92 -4.50
CA PHE A 138 -8.73 5.28 -4.91
C PHE A 138 -7.37 5.40 -5.61
N SER A 139 -6.40 4.53 -5.28
CA SER A 139 -5.09 4.53 -5.93
C SER A 139 -5.13 4.18 -7.42
N VAL A 140 -6.24 3.64 -7.92
CA VAL A 140 -6.45 3.40 -9.36
C VAL A 140 -6.63 4.70 -10.16
N ILE A 141 -7.10 5.78 -9.53
CA ILE A 141 -7.40 7.05 -10.22
C ILE A 141 -6.15 7.67 -10.86
N PRO A 142 -5.04 7.90 -10.13
CA PRO A 142 -3.82 8.45 -10.74
C PRO A 142 -3.20 7.51 -11.78
N VAL A 143 -3.29 6.19 -11.57
CA VAL A 143 -2.82 5.19 -12.56
C VAL A 143 -3.63 5.29 -13.85
N TYR A 144 -4.96 5.37 -13.74
CA TYR A 144 -5.85 5.51 -14.90
C TYR A 144 -5.60 6.83 -15.64
N PHE A 145 -5.40 7.94 -14.92
CA PHE A 145 -5.09 9.23 -15.52
C PHE A 145 -3.79 9.17 -16.35
N LEU A 146 -2.71 8.65 -15.77
CA LEU A 146 -1.42 8.55 -16.44
C LEU A 146 -1.42 7.52 -17.57
N PHE A 147 -2.22 6.45 -17.46
CA PHE A 147 -2.45 5.51 -18.55
C PHE A 147 -3.09 6.21 -19.76
N ASN A 148 -4.13 7.03 -19.55
CA ASN A 148 -4.73 7.81 -20.63
C ASN A 148 -3.76 8.84 -21.22
N MET A 149 -2.91 9.47 -20.38
CA MET A 149 -1.82 10.33 -20.89
C MET A 149 -0.82 9.54 -21.74
N GLY A 150 -0.46 8.32 -21.34
CA GLY A 150 0.44 7.44 -22.09
C GLY A 150 -0.13 7.04 -23.45
N GLU A 151 -1.40 6.66 -23.52
CA GLU A 151 -2.09 6.40 -24.79
C GLU A 151 -2.11 7.66 -25.67
N THR A 152 -2.36 8.82 -25.06
CA THR A 152 -2.29 10.11 -25.74
C THR A 152 -0.89 10.38 -26.29
N CYS A 153 0.17 10.07 -25.54
CA CYS A 153 1.55 10.20 -26.00
C CYS A 153 1.85 9.38 -27.25
N HIS A 154 1.35 8.15 -27.33
CA HIS A 154 1.51 7.30 -28.51
C HIS A 154 0.84 7.91 -29.75
N THR A 155 -0.38 8.45 -29.59
CA THR A 155 -1.08 9.13 -30.69
C THR A 155 -0.35 10.38 -31.18
N VAL A 156 0.21 11.18 -30.27
CA VAL A 156 0.96 12.40 -30.59
C VAL A 156 2.29 12.07 -31.30
N HIS A 157 2.97 10.99 -30.90
CA HIS A 157 4.20 10.55 -31.56
C HIS A 157 3.96 10.22 -33.03
N ILE A 158 2.94 9.41 -33.32
CA ILE A 158 2.56 9.03 -34.69
C ILE A 158 2.22 10.28 -35.51
N LEU A 159 1.42 11.20 -34.97
CA LEU A 159 1.04 12.44 -35.65
C LEU A 159 2.25 13.34 -35.93
N SER A 160 3.25 13.36 -35.05
CA SER A 160 4.47 14.16 -35.21
C SER A 160 5.36 13.66 -36.32
N GLU A 161 5.33 12.35 -36.60
CA GLU A 161 6.12 11.75 -37.68
C GLU A 161 5.40 11.81 -39.03
N THR A 162 4.07 11.71 -39.04
CA THR A 162 3.28 11.64 -40.29
C THR A 162 2.81 12.99 -40.81
N THR A 163 2.73 14.03 -39.98
CA THR A 163 2.11 15.31 -40.38
C THR A 163 2.90 16.53 -39.89
N THR A 164 3.35 17.37 -40.84
CA THR A 164 4.04 18.64 -40.56
C THR A 164 3.08 19.80 -40.22
N SER A 165 1.77 19.54 -40.18
CA SER A 165 0.75 20.58 -39.96
C SER A 165 0.40 20.73 -38.47
N LEU A 166 0.74 21.89 -37.90
CA LEU A 166 0.45 22.28 -36.51
C LEU A 166 -1.04 22.16 -36.12
N ASN A 167 -1.95 22.23 -37.10
CA ASN A 167 -3.39 22.23 -36.90
C ASN A 167 -3.96 20.85 -36.53
N GLN A 168 -3.31 19.75 -36.95
CA GLN A 168 -3.74 18.39 -36.58
C GLN A 168 -3.22 17.96 -35.21
N HIS A 169 -2.24 18.65 -34.65
CA HIS A 169 -1.71 18.38 -33.30
C HIS A 169 -2.53 19.03 -32.20
N ALA A 170 -3.31 20.06 -32.53
CA ALA A 170 -4.00 20.90 -31.55
C ALA A 170 -5.24 20.26 -30.91
N TRP A 171 -5.81 19.19 -31.48
CA TRP A 171 -7.02 18.54 -30.94
C TRP A 171 -6.73 17.48 -29.88
N VAL A 172 -5.49 16.98 -29.81
CA VAL A 172 -5.07 16.01 -28.80
C VAL A 172 -4.63 16.76 -27.55
N CYS A 173 -5.48 16.70 -26.51
CA CYS A 173 -5.34 17.47 -25.28
C CYS A 173 -5.61 16.60 -24.07
N VAL A 174 -4.87 16.84 -22.99
CA VAL A 174 -5.21 16.28 -21.68
C VAL A 174 -5.57 17.41 -20.73
N ASP A 175 -6.73 17.25 -20.08
CA ASP A 175 -7.30 18.21 -19.15
C ASP A 175 -7.30 17.64 -17.72
N PRO A 176 -6.28 17.97 -16.89
CA PRO A 176 -6.21 17.51 -15.50
C PRO A 176 -7.35 18.04 -14.61
N ARG A 177 -8.08 19.07 -15.04
CA ARG A 177 -9.19 19.65 -14.26
C ARG A 177 -10.38 18.71 -14.18
N GLN A 178 -10.57 17.83 -15.18
CA GLN A 178 -11.62 16.81 -15.19
C GLN A 178 -11.43 15.78 -14.07
N TYR A 179 -10.18 15.58 -13.64
CA TYR A 179 -9.80 14.66 -12.57
C TYR A 179 -9.72 15.35 -11.20
N GLY A 180 -10.04 16.65 -11.13
CA GLY A 180 -9.98 17.44 -9.90
C GLY A 180 -8.56 17.79 -9.42
N LEU A 181 -7.53 17.58 -10.26
CA LEU A 181 -6.14 17.89 -9.91
C LEU A 181 -5.86 19.40 -9.87
N LEU A 182 -6.55 20.16 -10.73
CA LEU A 182 -6.39 21.61 -10.85
C LEU A 182 -7.75 22.32 -10.82
N PRO A 183 -7.83 23.55 -10.26
CA PRO A 183 -9.04 24.34 -10.31
C PRO A 183 -9.36 24.79 -11.74
N TRP A 184 -10.65 24.98 -12.05
CA TRP A 184 -11.09 25.46 -13.38
C TRP A 184 -10.51 26.81 -13.80
N LYS A 185 -10.02 27.59 -12.82
CA LYS A 185 -9.37 28.89 -13.02
C LYS A 185 -7.91 28.78 -13.46
N ALA A 186 -7.30 27.59 -13.39
CA ALA A 186 -5.89 27.41 -13.72
C ALA A 186 -5.59 27.73 -15.18
N THR A 187 -4.52 28.50 -15.41
CA THR A 187 -4.05 28.85 -16.77
C THR A 187 -2.62 28.35 -17.01
N PRO A 188 -2.35 27.56 -18.07
CA PRO A 188 -3.25 27.16 -19.17
C PRO A 188 -4.29 26.06 -18.82
N GLY A 189 -4.12 25.32 -17.72
CA GLY A 189 -5.12 24.38 -17.18
C GLY A 189 -5.37 23.10 -17.99
N LYS A 190 -4.95 23.07 -19.26
CA LYS A 190 -4.90 21.90 -20.15
C LYS A 190 -3.65 21.98 -21.02
N VAL A 191 -3.14 20.82 -21.45
CA VAL A 191 -1.95 20.74 -22.30
C VAL A 191 -2.30 19.99 -23.59
N CYS A 192 -1.88 20.54 -24.74
CA CYS A 192 -2.23 20.04 -26.07
C CYS A 192 -1.02 20.04 -27.01
N GLY A 193 -1.07 19.25 -28.08
CA GLY A 193 -0.13 19.31 -29.21
C GLY A 193 1.34 19.23 -28.81
N MET A 194 2.18 20.17 -29.28
CA MET A 194 3.64 20.10 -29.10
C MET A 194 4.08 20.17 -27.63
N THR A 195 3.33 20.88 -26.78
CA THR A 195 3.61 20.88 -25.33
C THR A 195 3.35 19.52 -24.69
N MET A 196 2.35 18.78 -25.17
CA MET A 196 2.11 17.39 -24.76
C MET A 196 3.23 16.48 -25.29
N ALA A 197 3.63 16.64 -26.56
CA ALA A 197 4.72 15.87 -27.18
C ALA A 197 6.04 15.99 -26.40
N ASN A 198 6.33 17.18 -25.86
CA ASN A 198 7.51 17.40 -25.03
C ASN A 198 7.44 16.65 -23.69
N ILE A 199 6.29 16.68 -23.00
CA ILE A 199 6.08 15.92 -21.75
C ILE A 199 6.27 14.42 -22.00
N CYS A 200 5.78 13.92 -23.13
CA CYS A 200 5.91 12.51 -23.51
C CYS A 200 7.36 12.07 -23.79
N LYS A 201 8.29 13.02 -24.00
CA LYS A 201 9.72 12.72 -24.18
C LYS A 201 10.50 12.78 -22.87
N GLU A 202 9.92 13.38 -21.82
CA GLU A 202 10.58 13.50 -20.53
C GLU A 202 10.55 12.16 -19.76
N PRO A 203 11.70 11.69 -19.23
CA PRO A 203 11.75 10.46 -18.45
C PRO A 203 11.00 10.58 -17.11
N GLU A 204 10.77 11.81 -16.64
CA GLU A 204 10.02 12.11 -15.42
C GLU A 204 8.57 11.62 -15.49
N PHE A 205 7.94 11.68 -16.67
CA PHE A 205 6.56 11.19 -16.86
C PHE A 205 6.47 9.68 -16.66
N TYR A 206 7.35 8.91 -17.30
CA TYR A 206 7.38 7.45 -17.19
C TYR A 206 7.73 7.00 -15.77
N THR A 207 8.69 7.68 -15.15
CA THR A 207 9.06 7.41 -13.75
C THR A 207 7.87 7.66 -12.82
N THR A 208 7.14 8.77 -13.01
CA THR A 208 5.92 9.06 -12.24
C THR A 208 4.86 7.98 -12.44
N PHE A 209 4.66 7.49 -13.67
CA PHE A 209 3.72 6.42 -13.97
C PHE A 209 4.07 5.11 -13.26
N ASP A 210 5.33 4.68 -13.34
CA ASP A 210 5.80 3.45 -12.68
C ASP A 210 5.72 3.55 -11.16
N LEU A 211 5.97 4.73 -10.59
CA LEU A 211 5.83 4.97 -9.14
C LEU A 211 4.37 4.88 -8.68
N TYR A 212 3.41 5.39 -9.45
CA TYR A 212 1.98 5.21 -9.14
C TYR A 212 1.52 3.76 -9.29
N ILE A 213 2.03 3.01 -10.29
CA ILE A 213 1.79 1.56 -10.40
C ILE A 213 2.35 0.84 -9.18
N THR A 214 3.58 1.19 -8.78
CA THR A 214 4.24 0.63 -7.59
C THR A 214 3.42 0.90 -6.33
N ALA A 215 2.89 2.12 -6.19
CA ALA A 215 2.01 2.48 -5.08
C ALA A 215 0.71 1.65 -5.09
N PHE A 216 0.05 1.53 -6.25
CA PHE A 216 -1.16 0.71 -6.42
C PHE A 216 -0.91 -0.77 -6.06
N ALA A 217 0.18 -1.35 -6.55
CA ALA A 217 0.58 -2.70 -6.21
C ALA A 217 0.90 -2.86 -4.72
N GLY A 218 1.57 -1.89 -4.11
CA GLY A 218 1.83 -1.84 -2.68
C GLY A 218 0.56 -1.80 -1.83
N ALA A 219 -0.46 -1.05 -2.26
CA ALA A 219 -1.77 -1.04 -1.61
C ALA A 219 -2.48 -2.40 -1.68
N GLY A 220 -2.43 -3.05 -2.85
CA GLY A 220 -2.97 -4.40 -3.02
C GLY A 220 -2.24 -5.44 -2.15
N ALA A 221 -0.91 -5.40 -2.11
CA ALA A 221 -0.09 -6.28 -1.29
C ALA A 221 -0.36 -6.08 0.21
N THR A 222 -0.50 -4.84 0.67
CA THR A 222 -0.84 -4.53 2.07
C THR A 222 -2.22 -5.07 2.44
N LEU A 223 -3.22 -4.84 1.58
CA LEU A 223 -4.57 -5.37 1.78
C LEU A 223 -4.56 -6.89 1.86
N LEU A 224 -3.83 -7.56 0.96
CA LEU A 224 -3.68 -9.01 0.98
C LEU A 224 -3.00 -9.49 2.27
N GLY A 225 -1.94 -8.81 2.73
CA GLY A 225 -1.28 -9.08 3.99
C GLY A 225 -2.24 -8.99 5.19
N LEU A 226 -3.06 -7.94 5.25
CA LEU A 226 -4.06 -7.75 6.30
C LEU A 226 -5.15 -8.84 6.27
N ILE A 227 -5.62 -9.25 5.08
CA ILE A 227 -6.59 -10.34 4.93
C ILE A 227 -6.00 -11.68 5.38
N LEU A 228 -4.77 -12.00 4.96
CA LEU A 228 -4.07 -13.21 5.41
C LEU A 228 -3.93 -13.24 6.93
N TYR A 229 -3.67 -12.07 7.52
CA TYR A 229 -3.59 -11.92 8.97
C TYR A 229 -4.93 -12.22 9.65
N ILE A 230 -6.04 -11.67 9.14
CA ILE A 230 -7.39 -11.95 9.67
C ILE A 230 -7.72 -13.44 9.59
N ILE A 231 -7.37 -14.11 8.49
CA ILE A 231 -7.59 -15.55 8.33
C ILE A 231 -6.78 -16.35 9.36
N ALA A 232 -5.50 -16.04 9.53
CA ALA A 232 -4.65 -16.72 10.51
C ALA A 232 -5.11 -16.49 11.96
N ALA A 233 -5.43 -15.24 12.31
CA ALA A 233 -5.88 -14.87 13.65
C ALA A 233 -7.24 -15.49 13.98
N THR A 234 -8.20 -15.48 13.04
CA THR A 234 -9.53 -16.12 13.23
C THR A 234 -9.40 -17.62 13.43
N TYR A 235 -8.54 -18.30 12.65
CA TYR A 235 -8.28 -19.73 12.81
C TYR A 235 -7.72 -20.04 14.21
N ASN A 236 -6.67 -19.31 14.62
CA ASN A 236 -6.05 -19.49 15.93
C ASN A 236 -7.04 -19.21 17.06
N TYR A 237 -7.84 -18.15 16.95
CA TYR A 237 -8.88 -17.82 17.92
C TYR A 237 -9.96 -18.92 18.02
N ALA A 238 -10.42 -19.45 16.88
CA ALA A 238 -11.40 -20.53 16.85
C ALA A 238 -10.86 -21.82 17.50
N VAL A 239 -9.64 -22.24 17.15
CA VAL A 239 -8.97 -23.41 17.75
C VAL A 239 -8.84 -23.24 19.27
N LEU A 240 -8.46 -22.05 19.74
CA LEU A 240 -8.38 -21.76 21.17
C LEU A 240 -9.73 -21.85 21.87
N ARG A 241 -10.82 -21.40 21.22
CA ARG A 241 -12.18 -21.53 21.76
C ARG A 241 -12.59 -23.00 21.87
N PHE A 242 -12.30 -23.83 20.86
CA PHE A 242 -12.62 -25.25 20.86
C PHE A 242 -11.82 -26.04 21.90
N LEU A 243 -10.50 -25.81 21.99
CA LEU A 243 -9.64 -26.48 22.99
C LEU A 243 -9.98 -26.03 24.41
N GLY A 244 -10.24 -24.73 24.61
CA GLY A 244 -10.68 -24.20 25.90
C GLY A 244 -12.02 -24.76 26.37
N SER A 245 -12.91 -25.15 25.45
CA SER A 245 -14.17 -25.82 25.80
C SER A 245 -13.99 -27.29 26.19
N LYS A 246 -12.92 -27.97 25.75
CA LYS A 246 -12.63 -29.37 26.13
C LYS A 246 -11.90 -29.49 27.47
N GLY A 247 -11.25 -28.41 27.94
CA GLY A 247 -10.65 -28.32 29.28
C GLY A 247 -11.64 -28.08 30.42
N ILE A 248 -12.93 -27.85 30.13
CA ILE A 248 -14.01 -27.72 31.12
C ILE A 248 -14.73 -29.08 31.27
N ARG A 249 -13.95 -30.11 31.60
CA ARG A 249 -14.45 -31.31 32.28
C ARG A 249 -13.50 -31.56 33.45
N CYS A 250 -13.74 -30.83 34.53
CA CYS A 250 -13.49 -31.35 35.87
C CYS A 250 -14.77 -32.03 36.33
#